data_AF-A0A4Q6JCG3-F1
#
_entry.id   AF-A0A4Q6JCG3-F1
#
_cell.length_a   1.000
_cell.length_b   1.000
_cell.length_c   1.000
_cell.angle_alpha   90.00
_cell.angle_beta   90.00
_cell.angle_gamma   90.00
#
_symmetry.space_group_name_H-M   'P 1'
#
loop_
_entity.id
_entity.type
_entity.pdbx_description
1 polymer ?
#
loop_
_entity_poly.entity_id
_entity_poly.type
_entity_poly.pdbx_seq_one_letter_code
_entity_poly.pdbx_strand_id
1 'polypeptide(L)'
;MTTLTCSRCKATLNCQADNINACWCNELPNILPLDETATECLCRDCTINKINSFLSELYQKPLEQQLAFAKPYFTQGNLIENLDYTMQNNYMVFSRWFFLKRGHCCSNGCTNCPYSDS
;
A
#
# COMPACT_ATOMS: atom_id res chain seq x y z
N MET A 1 18.68 3.15 18.14
CA MET A 1 17.65 2.10 17.93
C MET A 1 16.72 2.07 19.14
N THR A 2 15.47 2.45 18.95
CA THR A 2 14.46 2.55 20.02
C THR A 2 13.42 1.46 19.81
N THR A 3 13.10 0.73 20.87
CA THR A 3 12.00 -0.24 20.84
C THR A 3 10.70 0.49 21.14
N LEU A 4 9.71 0.36 20.26
CA LEU A 4 8.39 0.97 20.39
C LEU A 4 7.32 -0.12 20.34
N THR A 5 6.13 0.22 20.83
CA THR A 5 4.96 -0.66 20.80
C THR A 5 3.95 -0.10 19.82
N CYS A 6 3.46 -0.96 18.91
CA CYS A 6 2.42 -0.57 17.96
C CYS A 6 1.17 -0.17 18.74
N SER A 7 0.63 1.03 18.47
CA SER A 7 -0.54 1.54 19.18
C SER A 7 -1.77 0.63 18.99
N ARG A 8 -1.88 0.00 17.81
CA ARG A 8 -3.01 -0.85 17.40
C ARG A 8 -2.90 -2.31 17.86
N CYS A 9 -1.86 -3.04 17.44
CA CYS A 9 -1.75 -4.48 17.70
C CYS A 9 -0.81 -4.85 18.86
N LYS A 10 -0.18 -3.86 19.49
CA LYS A 10 0.82 -4.05 20.57
C LYS A 10 2.07 -4.84 20.17
N ALA A 11 2.27 -5.11 18.88
CA ALA A 11 3.52 -5.69 18.38
C ALA A 11 4.71 -4.77 18.68
N THR A 12 5.85 -5.39 18.98
CA THR A 12 7.13 -4.69 19.12
C THR A 12 7.63 -4.26 17.74
N LEU A 13 7.99 -2.98 17.60
CA LEU A 13 8.69 -2.48 16.42
C LEU A 13 9.97 -1.77 16.82
N ASN A 14 10.97 -1.90 15.96
CA ASN A 14 12.26 -1.24 16.16
C ASN A 14 12.30 0.01 15.27
N CYS A 15 12.48 1.17 15.91
CA CYS A 15 12.71 2.42 15.22
C CYS A 15 14.21 2.71 15.18
N GLN A 16 14.75 2.86 13.97
CA GLN A 16 16.14 3.24 13.74
C GLN A 16 16.18 4.60 13.05
N ALA A 17 15.74 5.65 13.75
CA ALA A 17 15.74 7.02 13.24
C ALA A 17 17.12 7.48 12.72
N ASP A 18 18.20 6.93 13.30
CA ASP A 18 19.58 7.22 12.92
C ASP A 18 20.00 6.56 11.58
N ASN A 19 19.20 5.61 11.07
CA ASN A 19 19.46 4.92 9.80
C ASN A 19 18.13 4.59 9.08
N ILE A 20 17.60 5.57 8.34
CA ILE A 20 16.32 5.45 7.64
C ILE A 20 16.31 4.31 6.60
N ASN A 21 17.46 3.99 6.00
CA ASN A 21 17.56 2.91 5.02
C ASN A 21 17.37 1.51 5.62
N ALA A 22 17.53 1.38 6.95
CA ALA A 22 17.28 0.14 7.67
C ALA A 22 15.84 0.03 8.19
N CYS A 23 15.01 1.06 7.98
CA CYS A 23 13.62 1.07 8.40
C CYS A 23 12.70 0.50 7.31
N TRP A 24 11.90 -0.51 7.66
CA TRP A 24 10.88 -1.07 6.77
C TRP A 24 9.88 -0.02 6.26
N CYS A 25 9.68 1.10 6.98
CA CYS A 25 8.74 2.13 6.56
C CYS A 25 9.19 2.85 5.29
N ASN A 26 10.49 2.85 4.98
CA ASN A 26 11.05 3.40 3.75
C ASN A 26 10.73 2.52 2.52
N GLU A 27 10.31 1.27 2.73
CA GLU A 27 9.88 0.36 1.67
C GLU A 27 8.42 0.60 1.26
N LEU A 28 7.62 1.24 2.12
CA LEU A 28 6.21 1.48 1.86
C LEU A 28 6.01 2.79 1.09
N PRO A 29 5.03 2.84 0.18
CA PRO A 29 4.75 4.05 -0.56
C PRO A 29 4.11 5.12 0.33
N ASN A 30 4.47 6.38 0.09
CA ASN A 30 3.92 7.55 0.79
C ASN A 30 2.50 7.87 0.29
N ILE A 31 1.54 6.99 0.57
CA ILE A 31 0.14 7.06 0.09
C ILE A 31 -0.76 7.82 1.07
N LEU A 32 -0.50 7.69 2.36
CA LEU A 32 -1.36 8.26 3.40
C LEU A 32 -1.23 9.79 3.42
N PRO A 33 -2.34 10.54 3.54
CA PRO A 33 -2.27 11.99 3.72
C PRO A 33 -1.56 12.34 5.02
N LEU A 34 -0.80 13.43 4.99
CA LEU A 34 -0.16 13.99 6.19
C LEU A 34 -1.27 14.53 7.10
N ASP A 35 -1.53 13.82 8.19
CA ASP A 35 -2.40 14.28 9.27
C ASP A 35 -1.52 14.81 10.39
N GLU A 36 -1.65 16.09 10.71
CA GLU A 36 -0.89 16.76 11.78
C GLU A 36 -1.18 16.15 13.16
N THR A 37 -2.24 15.35 13.30
CA THR A 37 -2.61 14.63 14.53
C THR A 37 -2.05 13.20 14.59
N ALA A 38 -1.28 12.77 13.60
CA ALA A 38 -0.72 11.41 13.52
C ALA A 38 0.28 11.12 14.65
N THR A 39 -0.24 10.71 15.80
CA THR A 39 0.49 10.33 17.02
C THR A 39 0.65 8.81 17.17
N GLU A 40 0.09 8.04 16.24
CA GLU A 40 0.11 6.58 16.29
C GLU A 40 1.40 6.00 15.70
N CYS A 41 2.24 5.40 16.54
CA CYS A 41 3.31 4.51 16.08
C CYS A 41 2.70 3.18 15.61
N LEU A 42 2.75 2.89 14.31
CA LEU A 42 2.23 1.66 13.72
C LEU A 42 3.35 0.73 13.26
N CYS A 43 3.18 -0.58 13.46
CA CYS A 43 4.02 -1.59 12.82
C CYS A 43 3.70 -1.71 11.32
N ARG A 44 4.57 -2.42 10.57
CA ARG A 44 4.43 -2.63 9.13
C ARG A 44 3.03 -3.07 8.70
N ASP A 45 2.49 -4.11 9.33
CA ASP A 45 1.19 -4.66 8.95
C ASP A 45 0.04 -3.70 9.26
N CYS A 46 0.11 -2.99 10.40
CA CYS A 46 -0.89 -1.98 10.73
C CYS A 46 -0.83 -0.78 9.77
N THR A 47 0.36 -0.39 9.32
CA THR A 47 0.51 0.65 8.29
C THR A 47 -0.06 0.20 6.95
N ILE A 48 0.23 -1.03 6.51
CA ILE A 48 -0.34 -1.62 5.30
C ILE A 48 -1.88 -1.67 5.40
N ASN A 49 -2.42 -2.08 6.54
CA ASN A 49 -3.87 -2.07 6.78
C ASN A 49 -4.46 -0.67 6.65
N LYS A 50 -3.80 0.35 7.22
CA LYS A 50 -4.24 1.75 7.10
C LYS A 50 -4.20 2.25 5.65
N ILE A 51 -3.16 1.88 4.90
CA ILE A 51 -3.06 2.16 3.46
C ILE A 51 -4.22 1.48 2.72
N ASN A 52 -4.49 0.20 2.97
CA ASN A 52 -5.58 -0.53 2.33
C ASN A 52 -6.96 0.07 2.65
N SER A 53 -7.18 0.54 3.88
CA SER A 53 -8.40 1.27 4.23
C SER A 53 -8.55 2.54 3.38
N PHE A 54 -7.50 3.36 3.28
CA PHE A 54 -7.51 4.54 2.43
C PHE A 54 -7.75 4.19 0.95
N LEU A 55 -7.09 3.15 0.44
CA LEU A 55 -7.27 2.70 -0.94
C LEU A 55 -8.68 2.19 -1.20
N SER A 56 -9.34 1.58 -0.20
CA SER A 56 -10.74 1.14 -0.35
C SER A 56 -11.70 2.30 -0.61
N GLU A 57 -11.43 3.47 -0.04
CA GLU A 57 -12.17 4.72 -0.30
C GLU A 57 -11.83 5.28 -1.69
N LEU A 58 -10.54 5.26 -2.07
CA LEU A 58 -10.11 5.65 -3.41
C LEU A 58 -10.82 4.82 -4.49
N TYR A 59 -11.01 3.52 -4.26
CA TYR A 59 -11.64 2.62 -5.23
C TYR A 59 -13.11 2.94 -5.53
N GLN A 60 -13.78 3.72 -4.67
CA GLN A 60 -15.14 4.19 -4.89
C GLN A 60 -15.21 5.42 -5.82
N LYS A 61 -14.07 6.07 -6.09
CA LYS A 61 -14.01 7.24 -6.97
C LYS A 61 -14.00 6.83 -8.45
N PRO A 62 -14.34 7.74 -9.39
CA PRO A 62 -14.21 7.48 -10.82
C PRO A 62 -12.80 7.00 -11.20
N LEU A 63 -12.71 6.10 -12.19
CA LEU A 63 -11.44 5.48 -12.61
C LEU A 63 -10.36 6.53 -12.94
N GLU A 64 -10.74 7.63 -13.60
CA GLU A 64 -9.82 8.73 -13.90
C GLU A 64 -9.15 9.31 -12.64
N GLN A 65 -9.91 9.50 -11.56
CA GLN A 65 -9.38 9.99 -10.28
C GLN A 65 -8.46 8.96 -9.61
N GLN A 66 -8.80 7.67 -9.72
CA GLN A 66 -7.95 6.59 -9.22
C GLN A 66 -6.59 6.57 -9.94
N LEU A 67 -6.61 6.70 -11.27
CA LEU A 67 -5.40 6.73 -12.09
C LEU A 67 -4.58 8.00 -11.85
N ALA A 68 -5.23 9.15 -11.73
CA ALA A 68 -4.56 10.41 -11.40
C ALA A 68 -3.82 10.31 -10.05
N PHE A 69 -4.45 9.71 -9.04
CA PHE A 69 -3.82 9.46 -7.75
C PHE A 69 -2.66 8.45 -7.83
N ALA A 70 -2.82 7.36 -8.60
CA ALA A 70 -1.81 6.31 -8.72
C ALA A 70 -0.61 6.70 -9.58
N LYS A 71 -0.73 7.74 -10.43
CA LYS A 71 0.29 8.20 -11.38
C LYS A 71 1.70 8.39 -10.79
N PRO A 72 1.89 8.97 -9.59
CA PRO A 72 3.23 9.12 -9.00
C PRO A 72 3.90 7.79 -8.63
N TYR A 73 3.11 6.71 -8.48
CA TYR A 73 3.57 5.39 -8.06
C TYR A 73 3.69 4.40 -9.24
N PHE A 74 3.66 4.89 -10.48
CA PHE A 74 3.69 4.03 -11.66
C PHE A 74 4.98 3.21 -11.75
N THR A 75 4.85 1.88 -11.70
CA THR A 75 5.95 0.90 -11.85
C THR A 75 7.28 1.33 -11.22
N GLN A 76 7.25 1.77 -9.97
CA GLN A 76 8.45 2.02 -9.17
C GLN A 76 8.47 1.10 -7.95
N GLY A 77 9.61 0.46 -7.71
CA GLY A 77 9.89 -0.30 -6.49
C GLY A 77 9.51 -1.79 -6.53
N ASN A 78 9.76 -2.44 -5.40
CA ASN A 78 9.44 -3.84 -5.17
C ASN A 78 7.94 -4.04 -4.93
N LEU A 79 7.45 -5.24 -5.25
CA LEU A 79 6.08 -5.63 -4.95
C LEU A 79 5.93 -5.87 -3.45
N ILE A 80 4.91 -5.27 -2.85
CA ILE A 80 4.64 -5.38 -1.42
C ILE A 80 3.48 -6.36 -1.20
N GLU A 81 3.76 -7.50 -0.57
CA GLU A 81 2.71 -8.43 -0.15
C GLU A 81 1.72 -7.75 0.80
N ASN A 82 0.44 -8.09 0.67
CA ASN A 82 -0.72 -7.48 1.33
C ASN A 82 -1.03 -6.04 0.89
N LEU A 83 -0.33 -5.50 -0.11
CA LEU A 83 -0.65 -4.20 -0.74
C LEU A 83 -0.79 -4.34 -2.26
N ASP A 84 0.24 -4.88 -2.91
CA ASP A 84 0.29 -5.09 -4.36
C ASP A 84 -0.22 -6.46 -4.77
N TYR A 85 -0.07 -7.46 -3.90
CA TYR A 85 -0.55 -8.81 -4.15
C TYR A 85 -0.80 -9.56 -2.83
N THR A 86 -1.51 -10.69 -2.92
CA THR A 86 -1.61 -11.68 -1.85
C THR A 86 -1.19 -13.05 -2.40
N MET A 87 -0.66 -13.92 -1.55
CA MET A 87 -0.35 -15.30 -1.93
C MET A 87 -1.59 -16.19 -1.73
N GLN A 88 -2.02 -16.88 -2.78
CA GLN A 88 -3.10 -17.88 -2.72
C GLN A 88 -2.64 -19.14 -3.46
N ASN A 89 -2.58 -20.28 -2.77
CA ASN A 89 -2.14 -21.57 -3.33
C ASN A 89 -0.81 -21.48 -4.11
N ASN A 90 0.20 -20.79 -3.56
CA ASN A 90 1.49 -20.50 -4.22
C ASN A 90 1.44 -19.59 -5.45
N TYR A 91 0.28 -19.01 -5.79
CA TYR A 91 0.15 -18.00 -6.84
C TYR A 91 0.05 -16.59 -6.25
N MET A 92 0.67 -15.62 -6.94
CA MET A 92 0.48 -14.21 -6.64
C MET A 92 -0.84 -13.71 -7.24
N VAL A 93 -1.74 -13.27 -6.39
CA VAL A 93 -3.00 -12.63 -6.78
C VAL A 93 -2.83 -11.12 -6.63
N PHE A 94 -2.61 -10.43 -7.75
CA PHE A 94 -2.40 -8.98 -7.79
C PHE A 94 -3.63 -8.21 -7.36
N SER A 95 -3.43 -7.16 -6.56
CA SER A 95 -4.48 -6.26 -6.08
C SER A 95 -4.89 -5.24 -7.14
N ARG A 96 -6.01 -4.54 -6.87
CA ARG A 96 -6.42 -3.40 -7.69
C ARG A 96 -5.35 -2.29 -7.69
N TRP A 97 -4.70 -2.07 -6.56
CA TRP A 97 -3.61 -1.08 -6.44
C TRP A 97 -2.46 -1.36 -7.41
N PHE A 98 -2.03 -2.63 -7.51
CA PHE A 98 -0.99 -3.01 -8.46
C PHE A 98 -1.38 -2.65 -9.91
N PHE A 99 -2.63 -2.92 -10.30
CA PHE A 99 -3.09 -2.60 -11.65
C PHE A 99 -3.26 -1.09 -11.88
N LEU A 100 -3.65 -0.32 -10.86
CA LEU A 100 -3.66 1.14 -10.93
C LEU A 100 -2.24 1.69 -11.12
N LYS A 101 -1.25 1.17 -10.40
CA LYS A 101 0.18 1.50 -10.60
C LYS A 101 0.69 1.08 -11.98
N ARG A 102 0.14 0.03 -12.60
CA ARG A 102 0.48 -0.36 -13.98
C ARG A 102 -0.02 0.66 -15.00
N GLY A 103 -1.11 1.36 -14.70
CA GLY A 103 -1.63 2.47 -15.49
C GLY A 103 -2.31 2.11 -16.82
N HIS A 104 -2.37 0.82 -17.20
CA HIS A 104 -3.06 0.36 -18.41
C HIS A 104 -3.73 -1.01 -18.24
N CYS A 105 -4.75 -1.28 -19.06
CA CYS A 105 -5.37 -2.59 -19.20
C CYS A 105 -4.58 -3.47 -20.18
N CYS A 106 -4.43 -4.76 -19.86
CA CYS A 106 -3.77 -5.76 -20.71
C CYS A 106 -4.75 -6.75 -21.36
N SER A 107 -6.06 -6.56 -21.16
CA SER A 107 -7.14 -7.38 -21.72
C SER A 107 -7.12 -8.87 -21.35
N ASN A 108 -6.42 -9.25 -20.28
CA ASN A 108 -6.33 -10.64 -19.79
C ASN A 108 -7.44 -11.04 -18.80
N GLY A 109 -8.48 -10.23 -18.63
CA GLY A 109 -9.60 -10.56 -17.74
C GLY A 109 -9.22 -10.75 -16.26
N CYS A 110 -8.26 -9.98 -15.74
CA CYS A 110 -7.77 -10.14 -14.37
C CYS A 110 -8.88 -9.82 -13.33
N THR A 111 -8.99 -10.63 -12.28
CA THR A 111 -10.04 -10.51 -11.25
C THR A 111 -10.09 -9.13 -10.57
N ASN A 112 -8.94 -8.54 -10.24
CA ASN A 112 -8.88 -7.24 -9.57
C ASN A 112 -8.63 -6.06 -10.54
N CYS A 113 -8.88 -6.26 -11.83
CA CYS A 113 -8.63 -5.24 -12.86
C CYS A 113 -9.51 -3.99 -12.62
N PRO A 114 -8.93 -2.78 -12.60
CA PRO A 114 -9.72 -1.58 -12.41
C PRO A 114 -10.51 -1.13 -13.64
N TYR A 115 -10.27 -1.78 -14.79
CA TYR A 115 -10.85 -1.48 -16.10
C TYR A 115 -11.98 -2.43 -16.50
N SER A 116 -12.40 -3.34 -15.63
CA SER A 116 -13.38 -4.40 -15.94
C SER A 116 -14.79 -3.89 -16.27
N ASP A 117 -15.12 -2.67 -15.86
CA ASP A 117 -16.43 -2.03 -16.06
C ASP A 117 -16.36 -0.82 -17.02
N SER A 118 -15.29 -0.70 -17.81
CA SER A 118 -15.11 0.39 -18.80
C SER A 118 -15.67 0.04 -20.17
#